data_AF-A0A093Z422-F1
#
_entry.id   AF-A0A093Z422-F1
#
_cell.length_a   1.000
_cell.length_b   1.000
_cell.length_c   1.000
_cell.angle_alpha   90.00
_cell.angle_beta   90.00
_cell.angle_gamma   90.00
#
_symmetry.space_group_name_H-M   'P 1'
#
loop_
_entity.id
_entity.type
_entity.pdbx_description
1 polymer ?
#
loop_
_entity_poly.entity_id
_entity_poly.type
_entity_poly.pdbx_seq_one_letter_code
_entity_poly.pdbx_strand_id
1 'polypeptide(L)'
;MDTKLHRPRRSRRRSASPESPTCVVRDRHYYLRVAEEFGAEQERRSLLTQEERMAEDGRKLQRRLEQDATITILLQPSPPIHMRRAHCRANECLTTNAMPRGDSPIMGDYRIALVSYNIEYFHISCLEKMIDLPSLAPSRFKLDTDGYRWNSGWPWAWGLMLRKWFQHSGRADLAKIAEYIDAYDTFKAEAKAFSVPHTEWQLTHLNHCTADRGSCGCPPEPEGPGSSPTLKDYKTGETKACSISEVLQHPYVEKLSTKIVAQGPLCPNFLVVPEQESKDTEPDDDDGSHSG
;
A
#
# COMPACT_ATOMS: atom_id res chain seq x y z
N MET A 1 59.78 52.95 30.18
CA MET A 1 58.44 53.20 29.62
C MET A 1 57.85 51.86 29.22
N ASP A 2 56.87 51.42 30.02
CA ASP A 2 55.86 50.38 29.82
C ASP A 2 56.08 49.24 28.81
N THR A 3 56.33 48.04 29.35
CA THR A 3 55.87 46.78 28.73
C THR A 3 54.76 46.20 29.60
N LYS A 4 53.52 46.33 29.10
CA LYS A 4 52.30 45.83 29.74
C LYS A 4 52.36 44.31 29.92
N LEU A 5 52.12 43.86 31.15
CA LEU A 5 51.87 42.47 31.54
C LEU A 5 50.59 41.95 30.88
N HIS A 6 50.71 41.00 29.94
CA HIS A 6 49.59 40.13 29.55
C HIS A 6 49.58 38.87 30.42
N ARG A 7 48.55 38.76 31.27
CA ARG A 7 48.19 37.54 32.01
C ARG A 7 47.92 36.38 31.05
N PRO A 8 48.46 35.18 31.27
CA PRO A 8 48.02 33.98 30.56
C PRO A 8 46.62 33.58 31.05
N ARG A 9 45.69 33.38 30.11
CA ARG A 9 44.37 32.76 30.35
C ARG A 9 44.56 31.36 30.91
N ARG A 10 44.10 31.12 32.15
CA ARG A 10 44.00 29.78 32.76
C ARG A 10 43.16 28.87 31.87
N SER A 11 43.77 27.79 31.36
CA SER A 11 43.04 26.67 30.79
C SER A 11 42.21 26.02 31.91
N ARG A 12 40.90 26.00 31.74
CA ARG A 12 39.98 25.31 32.63
C ARG A 12 40.13 23.82 32.33
N ARG A 13 41.02 23.12 33.06
CA ARG A 13 40.99 21.64 33.12
C ARG A 13 39.59 21.25 33.57
N ARG A 14 38.83 20.54 32.71
CA ARG A 14 37.63 19.82 33.16
C ARG A 14 38.12 18.77 34.15
N SER A 15 37.72 18.94 35.41
CA SER A 15 37.83 17.90 36.43
C SER A 15 37.04 16.69 35.93
N ALA A 16 37.71 15.56 35.68
CA ALA A 16 37.01 14.29 35.57
C ALA A 16 36.32 14.06 36.92
N SER A 17 35.00 13.98 36.91
CA SER A 17 34.26 13.56 38.10
C SER A 17 34.66 12.10 38.38
N PRO A 18 34.89 11.71 39.65
CA PRO A 18 35.18 10.32 39.95
C PRO A 18 33.92 9.51 39.67
N GLU A 19 33.95 8.68 38.64
CA GLU A 19 32.95 7.63 38.46
C GLU A 19 33.04 6.70 39.67
N SER A 20 32.01 6.74 40.51
CA SER A 20 31.92 5.93 41.72
C SER A 20 32.04 4.44 41.32
N PRO A 21 32.91 3.63 41.96
CA PRO A 21 33.06 2.20 41.65
C PRO A 21 31.74 1.42 41.71
N THR A 22 30.82 1.86 42.56
CA THR A 22 29.46 1.33 42.70
C THR A 22 28.56 1.60 41.49
N CYS A 23 28.77 2.68 40.74
CA CYS A 23 28.01 2.98 39.52
C CYS A 23 28.41 2.01 38.39
N VAL A 24 29.72 1.82 38.21
CA VAL A 24 30.29 0.95 37.16
C VAL A 24 29.98 -0.54 37.42
N VAL A 25 30.00 -0.97 38.68
CA VAL A 25 29.64 -2.35 39.06
C VAL A 25 28.14 -2.62 38.87
N ARG A 26 27.28 -1.63 39.18
CA ARG A 26 25.82 -1.76 38.99
C ARG A 26 25.45 -1.86 37.51
N ASP A 27 26.13 -1.09 36.66
CA ASP A 27 25.98 -1.18 35.20
C ASP A 27 26.46 -2.53 34.66
N ARG A 28 27.61 -3.04 35.12
CA ARG A 28 28.11 -4.35 34.68
C ARG A 28 27.17 -5.50 35.02
N HIS A 29 26.63 -5.55 36.24
CA HIS A 29 25.65 -6.57 36.62
C HIS A 29 24.34 -6.45 35.84
N TYR A 30 23.92 -5.24 35.52
CA TYR A 30 22.77 -5.01 34.64
C TYR A 30 23.01 -5.58 33.24
N TYR A 31 24.14 -5.24 32.60
CA TYR A 31 24.45 -5.74 31.25
C TYR A 31 24.65 -7.25 31.19
N LEU A 32 25.26 -7.86 32.21
CA LEU A 32 25.40 -9.31 32.29
C LEU A 32 24.04 -10.00 32.40
N ARG A 33 23.14 -9.48 33.25
CA ARG A 33 21.78 -10.02 33.37
C ARG A 33 21.01 -9.90 32.05
N VAL A 34 21.09 -8.74 31.39
CA VAL A 34 20.44 -8.53 30.09
C VAL A 34 21.00 -9.48 29.03
N ALA A 35 22.31 -9.74 29.03
CA ALA A 35 22.93 -10.69 28.11
C ALA A 35 22.50 -12.14 28.38
N GLU A 36 22.39 -12.55 29.65
CA GLU A 36 21.89 -13.86 30.06
C GLU A 36 20.41 -14.04 29.68
N GLU A 37 19.56 -13.06 29.99
CA GLU A 37 18.14 -13.05 29.59
C GLU A 37 17.99 -13.11 28.07
N PHE A 38 18.79 -12.33 27.34
CA PHE A 38 18.79 -12.36 25.87
C PHE A 38 19.24 -13.72 25.32
N GLY A 39 20.29 -14.31 25.90
CA GLY A 39 20.79 -15.63 25.52
C GLY A 39 19.75 -16.73 25.77
N ALA A 40 19.12 -16.72 26.94
CA ALA A 40 18.06 -17.66 27.29
C ALA A 40 16.83 -17.54 26.36
N GLU A 41 16.45 -16.31 26.01
CA GLU A 41 15.36 -16.07 25.05
C GLU A 41 15.73 -16.53 23.64
N GLN A 42 16.98 -16.33 23.22
CA GLN A 42 17.47 -16.81 21.93
C GLN A 42 17.47 -18.35 21.88
N GLU A 43 17.93 -19.01 22.95
CA GLU A 43 17.90 -20.47 23.09
C GLU A 43 16.45 -20.99 23.06
N ARG A 44 15.54 -20.37 23.83
CA ARG A 44 14.12 -20.72 23.82
C ARG A 44 13.53 -20.61 22.40
N ARG A 45 13.80 -19.52 21.68
CA ARG A 45 13.31 -19.31 20.31
C ARG A 45 13.96 -20.25 19.30
N SER A 46 15.18 -20.72 19.56
CA SER A 46 15.88 -21.68 18.69
C SER A 46 15.19 -23.05 18.65
N LEU A 47 14.47 -23.40 19.72
CA LEU A 47 13.68 -24.63 19.84
C LEU A 47 12.35 -24.57 19.09
N LEU A 48 11.90 -23.37 18.72
CA LEU A 48 10.66 -23.17 17.98
C LEU A 48 10.86 -23.41 16.48
N THR A 49 9.79 -23.80 15.81
CA THR A 49 9.72 -23.75 14.34
C THR A 49 9.67 -22.30 13.85
N GLN A 50 9.98 -22.09 12.57
CA GLN A 50 9.88 -20.77 11.95
C GLN A 50 8.45 -20.20 12.05
N GLU A 51 7.44 -21.04 11.84
CA GLU A 51 6.03 -20.64 11.91
C GLU A 51 5.64 -20.20 13.32
N GLU A 52 6.08 -20.93 14.35
CA GLU A 52 5.81 -20.56 15.75
C GLU A 52 6.49 -19.24 16.12
N ARG A 53 7.72 -19.00 15.64
CA ARG A 53 8.41 -17.72 15.84
C ARG A 53 7.67 -16.57 15.17
N MET A 54 7.22 -16.74 13.92
CA MET A 54 6.43 -15.74 13.20
C MET A 54 5.09 -15.47 13.89
N ALA A 55 4.42 -16.51 14.38
CA ALA A 55 3.17 -16.37 15.12
C ALA A 55 3.40 -15.64 16.46
N GLU A 56 4.51 -15.89 17.14
CA GLU A 56 4.87 -15.16 18.37
C GLU A 56 5.14 -13.67 18.10
N ASP A 57 5.89 -13.36 17.05
CA ASP A 57 6.16 -11.98 16.63
C ASP A 57 4.87 -11.28 16.16
N GLY A 58 3.99 -12.01 15.46
CA GLY A 58 2.64 -11.58 15.10
C GLY A 58 1.79 -11.20 16.31
N ARG A 59 1.72 -12.06 17.34
CA ARG A 59 1.02 -11.75 18.60
C ARG A 59 1.61 -10.56 19.34
N LYS A 60 2.92 -10.33 19.26
CA LYS A 60 3.56 -9.13 19.82
C LYS A 60 3.15 -7.88 19.04
N LEU A 61 3.14 -7.94 17.71
CA LEU A 61 2.71 -6.83 16.86
C LEU A 61 1.22 -6.50 17.04
N GLN A 62 0.36 -7.51 17.07
CA GLN A 62 -1.08 -7.35 17.31
C GLN A 62 -1.35 -6.58 18.61
N ARG A 63 -0.71 -7.01 19.71
CA ARG A 63 -0.82 -6.30 21.01
C ARG A 63 -0.34 -4.85 20.93
N ARG A 64 0.73 -4.57 20.18
CA ARG A 64 1.20 -3.19 19.96
C ARG A 64 0.14 -2.35 19.23
N LEU A 65 -0.51 -2.91 18.20
CA LEU A 65 -1.56 -2.21 17.44
C LEU A 65 -2.81 -1.95 18.29
N GLU A 66 -3.16 -2.88 19.17
CA GLU A 66 -4.29 -2.73 20.12
C GLU A 66 -3.99 -1.67 21.19
N GLN A 67 -2.75 -1.60 21.68
CA GLN A 67 -2.34 -0.65 22.71
C GLN A 67 -2.15 0.78 22.19
N ASP A 68 -1.73 0.92 20.93
CA ASP A 68 -1.41 2.23 20.35
C ASP A 68 -2.25 2.49 19.10
N ALA A 69 -3.25 3.37 19.26
CA ALA A 69 -4.13 3.82 18.19
C ALA A 69 -3.41 4.61 17.08
N THR A 70 -2.23 5.15 17.36
CA THR A 70 -1.47 5.98 16.41
C THR A 70 -0.67 5.15 15.40
N ILE A 71 -0.40 3.88 15.72
CA ILE A 71 0.31 2.99 14.81
C ILE A 71 -0.58 2.69 13.60
N THR A 72 -0.04 2.95 12.41
CA THR A 72 -0.68 2.66 11.13
C THR A 72 0.22 1.77 10.28
N ILE A 73 -0.40 0.93 9.47
CA ILE A 73 0.28 0.06 8.51
C ILE A 73 -0.05 0.61 7.13
N LEU A 74 0.96 0.89 6.32
CA LEU A 74 0.81 1.44 4.99
C LEU A 74 1.34 0.48 3.94
N LEU A 75 0.54 0.21 2.90
CA LEU A 75 1.06 -0.34 1.66
C LEU A 75 1.70 0.80 0.87
N GLN A 76 3.02 0.71 0.67
CA GLN A 76 3.80 1.73 -0.02
C GLN A 76 4.36 1.18 -1.33
N PRO A 77 4.33 1.97 -2.42
CA PRO A 77 5.19 1.74 -3.57
C PRO A 77 6.66 1.77 -3.13
N SER A 78 7.41 0.73 -3.45
CA SER A 78 8.85 0.70 -3.22
C SER A 78 9.52 1.67 -4.20
N PRO A 79 10.37 2.61 -3.73
CA PRO A 79 11.16 3.47 -4.58
C PRO A 79 11.97 2.66 -5.60
N PRO A 80 12.36 3.25 -6.74
CA PRO A 80 13.20 2.58 -7.72
C PRO A 80 14.50 2.02 -7.11
N ILE A 81 15.05 0.97 -7.72
CA ILE A 81 16.17 0.15 -7.18
C ILE A 81 17.37 1.00 -6.69
N HIS A 82 17.75 2.06 -7.41
CA HIS A 82 18.86 2.94 -7.02
C HIS A 82 18.58 3.80 -5.77
N MET A 83 17.32 3.87 -5.33
CA MET A 83 16.86 4.56 -4.11
C MET A 83 16.41 3.57 -3.02
N ARG A 84 16.48 2.24 -3.26
CA ARG A 84 16.06 1.24 -2.27
C ARG A 84 17.12 1.08 -1.18
N ARG A 85 16.75 1.43 0.05
CA ARG A 85 17.55 1.20 1.27
C ARG A 85 16.75 0.55 2.40
N ALA A 86 15.48 0.21 2.15
CA ALA A 86 14.62 -0.37 3.15
C ALA A 86 14.92 -1.87 3.29
N HIS A 87 15.16 -2.30 4.53
CA HIS A 87 15.38 -3.69 4.88
C HIS A 87 14.17 -4.22 5.64
N CYS A 88 13.84 -5.47 5.41
CA CYS A 88 12.74 -6.14 6.11
C CYS A 88 13.08 -6.34 7.58
N ARG A 89 12.21 -5.85 8.47
CA ARG A 89 12.36 -5.95 9.93
C ARG A 89 11.77 -7.22 10.54
N ALA A 90 11.25 -8.14 9.71
CA ALA A 90 10.83 -9.44 10.21
C ALA A 90 12.06 -10.21 10.74
N ASN A 91 11.96 -10.75 11.96
CA ASN A 91 13.01 -11.60 12.53
C ASN A 91 13.21 -12.85 11.66
N GLU A 92 12.11 -13.41 11.14
CA GLU A 92 12.09 -14.51 10.18
C GLU A 92 11.66 -13.98 8.81
N CYS A 93 12.64 -13.53 8.01
CA CYS A 93 12.36 -13.03 6.67
C CYS A 93 12.26 -14.17 5.64
N LEU A 94 11.08 -14.36 5.06
CA LEU A 94 10.77 -15.43 4.09
C LEU A 94 11.56 -15.33 2.77
N THR A 95 12.09 -14.15 2.44
CA THR A 95 12.82 -13.91 1.17
C THR A 95 14.31 -14.25 1.27
N THR A 96 14.85 -14.40 2.48
CA THR A 96 16.27 -14.66 2.72
C THR A 96 16.39 -15.72 3.80
N ASN A 97 16.26 -16.98 3.41
CA ASN A 97 16.50 -18.16 4.26
C ASN A 97 17.97 -18.31 4.73
N ALA A 98 18.78 -17.24 4.76
CA ALA A 98 20.24 -17.36 4.85
C ALA A 98 20.96 -16.50 5.91
N MET A 99 20.31 -15.56 6.62
CA MET A 99 21.01 -14.74 7.63
C MET A 99 20.14 -14.47 8.87
N PRO A 100 20.66 -14.74 10.09
CA PRO A 100 19.94 -14.53 11.36
C PRO A 100 19.83 -13.06 11.79
N ARG A 101 20.12 -12.10 10.91
CA ARG A 101 19.90 -10.67 11.14
C ARG A 101 19.17 -10.09 9.93
N GLY A 102 17.96 -9.59 10.19
CA GLY A 102 16.99 -9.05 9.23
C GLY A 102 17.46 -7.82 8.45
N ASP A 103 18.49 -8.01 7.63
CA ASP A 103 18.98 -7.03 6.67
C ASP A 103 18.73 -7.53 5.24
N SER A 104 17.52 -8.05 5.00
CA SER A 104 17.09 -8.43 3.65
C SER A 104 16.52 -7.20 2.94
N PRO A 105 17.14 -6.74 1.83
CA PRO A 105 16.62 -5.60 1.11
C PRO A 105 15.26 -5.92 0.51
N ILE A 106 14.34 -4.96 0.58
CA ILE A 106 13.01 -5.11 -0.03
C ILE A 106 13.12 -4.75 -1.49
N MET A 107 13.10 -5.78 -2.35
CA MET A 107 13.23 -5.66 -3.80
C MET A 107 11.90 -5.79 -4.55
N GLY A 108 10.78 -5.95 -3.84
CA GLY A 108 9.45 -5.91 -4.45
C GLY A 108 9.05 -4.49 -4.87
N ASP A 109 8.11 -4.37 -5.80
CA ASP A 109 7.53 -3.09 -6.23
C ASP A 109 6.68 -2.44 -5.15
N TYR A 110 6.27 -3.22 -4.16
CA TYR A 110 5.55 -2.75 -3.00
C TYR A 110 6.23 -3.26 -1.72
N ARG A 111 6.01 -2.53 -0.64
CA ARG A 111 6.47 -2.86 0.71
C ARG A 111 5.41 -2.43 1.71
N ILE A 112 5.49 -2.98 2.91
CA ILE A 112 4.66 -2.52 4.01
C ILE A 112 5.50 -1.66 4.95
N ALA A 113 4.99 -0.48 5.27
CA ALA A 113 5.56 0.41 6.27
C ALA A 113 4.68 0.41 7.52
N LEU A 114 5.24 -0.02 8.64
CA LEU A 114 4.65 0.16 9.96
C LEU A 114 5.08 1.55 10.46
N VAL A 115 4.15 2.49 10.43
CA VAL A 115 4.38 3.88 10.84
C VAL A 115 4.02 4.03 12.31
N SER A 116 5.06 4.22 13.12
CA SER A 116 4.99 4.56 14.55
C SER A 116 5.96 5.71 14.82
N TYR A 117 6.54 5.80 16.02
CA TYR A 117 7.67 6.70 16.29
C TYR A 117 8.85 6.48 15.32
N ASN A 118 9.11 5.21 14.97
CA ASN A 118 10.05 4.84 13.91
C ASN A 118 9.29 4.13 12.79
N ILE A 119 9.75 4.32 11.55
CA ILE A 119 9.21 3.60 10.40
C ILE A 119 9.96 2.27 10.25
N GLU A 120 9.22 1.17 10.39
CA GLU A 120 9.72 -0.18 10.13
C GLU A 120 9.17 -0.67 8.78
N TYR A 121 10.01 -1.33 7.99
CA TYR A 121 9.61 -1.85 6.69
C TYR A 121 9.58 -3.38 6.69
N PHE A 122 8.62 -3.95 5.98
CA PHE A 122 8.44 -5.39 5.84
C PHE A 122 8.22 -5.77 4.38
N HIS A 123 8.69 -6.95 3.98
CA HIS A 123 8.12 -7.60 2.79
C HIS A 123 6.65 -7.92 3.07
N ILE A 124 5.84 -7.87 2.01
CA ILE A 124 4.40 -8.11 2.10
C ILE A 124 4.12 -9.50 2.67
N SER A 125 4.73 -10.53 2.08
CA SER A 125 4.60 -11.92 2.51
C SER A 125 5.05 -12.16 3.96
N CYS A 126 6.06 -11.44 4.44
CA CYS A 126 6.53 -11.57 5.81
C CYS A 126 5.49 -11.06 6.81
N LEU A 127 4.88 -9.90 6.54
CA LEU A 127 3.87 -9.35 7.44
C LEU A 127 2.56 -10.15 7.38
N GLU A 128 2.11 -10.56 6.19
CA GLU A 128 0.92 -11.41 6.03
C GLU A 128 1.00 -12.72 6.82
N LYS A 129 2.20 -13.30 6.95
CA LYS A 129 2.40 -14.49 7.78
C LYS A 129 2.39 -14.21 9.28
N MET A 130 2.59 -12.96 9.70
CA MET A 130 2.57 -12.58 11.11
C MET A 130 1.18 -12.11 11.56
N ILE A 131 0.42 -11.44 10.69
CA ILE A 131 -0.84 -10.81 11.06
C ILE A 131 -1.84 -10.85 9.89
N ASP A 132 -3.12 -10.96 10.23
CA ASP A 132 -4.20 -10.95 9.25
C ASP A 132 -4.44 -9.52 8.73
N LEU A 133 -3.79 -9.17 7.62
CA LEU A 133 -3.92 -7.85 7.00
C LEU A 133 -5.36 -7.50 6.56
N PRO A 134 -6.17 -8.43 6.01
CA PRO A 134 -7.58 -8.21 5.76
C PRO A 134 -8.35 -7.60 6.93
N SER A 135 -8.28 -8.19 8.14
CA SER A 135 -9.00 -7.65 9.32
C SER A 135 -8.53 -6.27 9.77
N LEU A 136 -7.33 -5.84 9.37
CA LEU A 136 -6.81 -4.51 9.66
C LEU A 136 -7.21 -3.46 8.62
N ALA A 137 -7.59 -3.87 7.41
CA ALA A 137 -8.01 -2.95 6.36
C ALA A 137 -9.49 -2.55 6.52
N PRO A 138 -9.88 -1.30 6.17
CA PRO A 138 -9.02 -0.15 5.86
C PRO A 138 -8.63 0.66 7.12
N SER A 139 -9.04 0.23 8.32
CA SER A 139 -8.97 1.05 9.54
C SER A 139 -7.52 1.31 9.99
N ARG A 140 -6.68 0.28 9.95
CA ARG A 140 -5.27 0.30 10.37
C ARG A 140 -4.31 0.03 9.22
N PHE A 141 -4.69 -0.84 8.29
CA PHE A 141 -3.93 -1.08 7.06
C PHE A 141 -4.51 -0.22 5.93
N LYS A 142 -3.69 0.69 5.41
CA LYS A 142 -4.12 1.70 4.43
C LYS A 142 -3.18 1.74 3.24
N LEU A 143 -3.68 2.29 2.14
CA LEU A 143 -2.84 2.72 1.03
C LEU A 143 -2.05 3.96 1.43
N ASP A 144 -0.78 4.02 1.05
CA ASP A 144 0.00 5.25 1.18
C ASP A 144 -0.45 6.27 0.14
N THR A 145 -1.34 7.17 0.55
CA THR A 145 -1.83 8.30 -0.26
C THR A 145 -0.94 9.54 -0.17
N ASP A 146 0.01 9.53 0.77
CA ASP A 146 0.92 10.64 1.06
C ASP A 146 2.30 10.44 0.39
N GLY A 147 2.48 9.30 -0.29
CA GLY A 147 3.74 8.83 -0.82
C GLY A 147 4.20 9.54 -2.10
N TYR A 148 5.43 10.11 -2.05
CA TYR A 148 6.25 10.67 -3.13
C TYR A 148 5.60 11.72 -4.04
N ARG A 149 6.37 12.75 -4.42
CA ARG A 149 5.94 13.93 -5.22
C ARG A 149 5.08 13.66 -6.48
N TRP A 150 5.06 12.45 -7.01
CA TRP A 150 4.32 12.08 -8.21
C TRP A 150 2.95 11.41 -7.93
N ASN A 151 2.64 11.05 -6.67
CA ASN A 151 1.41 10.38 -6.26
C ASN A 151 0.59 11.17 -5.21
N SER A 152 0.95 12.42 -4.94
CA SER A 152 0.30 13.23 -3.92
C SER A 152 -1.20 13.39 -4.17
N GLY A 153 -2.01 12.84 -3.25
CA GLY A 153 -3.38 13.27 -3.01
C GLY A 153 -4.51 12.59 -3.78
N TRP A 154 -4.24 11.51 -4.53
CA TRP A 154 -5.30 10.91 -5.36
C TRP A 154 -5.43 9.39 -5.18
N PRO A 155 -6.51 8.90 -4.54
CA PRO A 155 -6.78 7.48 -4.35
C PRO A 155 -6.83 6.64 -5.64
N TRP A 156 -7.09 7.28 -6.78
CA TRP A 156 -7.10 6.64 -8.09
C TRP A 156 -5.73 6.40 -8.72
N ALA A 157 -4.64 6.88 -8.11
CA ALA A 157 -3.29 6.45 -8.49
C ALA A 157 -3.04 4.96 -8.22
N TRP A 158 -3.89 4.33 -7.40
CA TRP A 158 -3.87 2.90 -7.13
C TRP A 158 -4.83 2.15 -8.06
N GLY A 159 -4.36 1.04 -8.63
CA GLY A 159 -5.16 0.20 -9.53
C GLY A 159 -6.46 -0.29 -8.90
N LEU A 160 -7.48 -0.52 -9.74
CA LEU A 160 -8.85 -0.86 -9.32
C LEU A 160 -8.88 -2.04 -8.32
N MET A 161 -8.09 -3.09 -8.57
CA MET A 161 -8.01 -4.27 -7.70
C MET A 161 -7.52 -3.93 -6.28
N LEU A 162 -6.50 -3.09 -6.16
CA LEU A 162 -6.00 -2.65 -4.85
C LEU A 162 -7.04 -1.80 -4.13
N ARG A 163 -7.68 -0.86 -4.84
CA ARG A 163 -8.75 -0.05 -4.26
C ARG A 163 -9.89 -0.92 -3.72
N LYS A 164 -10.38 -1.88 -4.50
CA LYS A 164 -11.46 -2.79 -4.09
C LYS A 164 -11.06 -3.72 -2.96
N TRP A 165 -9.82 -4.21 -2.96
CA TRP A 165 -9.29 -5.01 -1.86
C TRP A 165 -9.30 -4.22 -0.53
N PHE A 166 -8.82 -2.98 -0.52
CA PHE A 166 -8.84 -2.16 0.70
C PHE A 166 -10.25 -1.73 1.12
N GLN A 167 -11.13 -1.44 0.14
CA GLN A 167 -12.52 -1.06 0.41
C GLN A 167 -13.29 -2.18 1.12
N HIS A 168 -13.02 -3.44 0.78
CA HIS A 168 -13.76 -4.59 1.29
C HIS A 168 -12.90 -5.52 2.15
N SER A 169 -11.80 -5.03 2.70
CA SER A 169 -10.96 -5.78 3.65
C SER A 169 -10.55 -7.15 3.10
N GLY A 170 -10.11 -7.18 1.84
CA GLY A 170 -9.73 -8.40 1.11
C GLY A 170 -10.87 -9.22 0.51
N ARG A 171 -12.13 -8.83 0.71
CA ARG A 171 -13.31 -9.53 0.16
C ARG A 171 -13.62 -9.06 -1.26
N ALA A 172 -12.72 -9.38 -2.18
CA ALA A 172 -12.83 -9.01 -3.59
C ALA A 172 -12.51 -10.22 -4.49
N ASP A 173 -13.41 -10.48 -5.44
CA ASP A 173 -13.24 -11.44 -6.52
C ASP A 173 -12.40 -10.79 -7.62
N LEU A 174 -11.13 -11.18 -7.67
CA LEU A 174 -10.17 -10.65 -8.62
C LEU A 174 -10.49 -11.04 -10.07
N ALA A 175 -11.15 -12.19 -10.29
CA ALA A 175 -11.54 -12.62 -11.63
C ALA A 175 -12.69 -11.73 -12.16
N LYS A 176 -13.68 -11.42 -11.32
CA LYS A 176 -14.76 -10.49 -11.69
C LYS A 176 -14.25 -9.09 -11.99
N ILE A 177 -13.29 -8.61 -11.20
CA ILE A 177 -12.65 -7.31 -11.46
C ILE A 177 -11.83 -7.36 -12.75
N ALA A 178 -11.14 -8.46 -13.05
CA ALA A 178 -10.42 -8.65 -14.30
C ALA A 178 -11.34 -8.63 -15.53
N GLU A 179 -12.44 -9.41 -15.49
CA GLU A 179 -13.47 -9.43 -16.53
C GLU A 179 -14.02 -8.03 -16.81
N TYR A 180 -14.24 -7.25 -15.76
CA TYR A 180 -14.66 -5.85 -15.89
C TYR A 180 -13.61 -4.97 -16.57
N ILE A 181 -12.33 -5.11 -16.22
CA ILE A 181 -11.25 -4.34 -16.84
C ILE A 181 -11.17 -4.65 -18.34
N ASP A 182 -11.25 -5.93 -18.74
CA ASP A 182 -11.26 -6.33 -20.15
C ASP A 182 -12.46 -5.78 -20.91
N ALA A 183 -13.66 -5.89 -20.32
CA ALA A 183 -14.87 -5.34 -20.91
C ALA A 183 -14.76 -3.81 -21.08
N TYR A 184 -14.17 -3.13 -20.09
CA TYR A 184 -14.00 -1.68 -20.13
C TYR A 184 -12.96 -1.25 -21.16
N ASP A 185 -11.85 -1.97 -21.31
CA ASP A 185 -10.85 -1.68 -22.33
C ASP A 185 -11.39 -1.94 -23.74
N THR A 186 -12.21 -2.98 -23.92
CA THR A 186 -12.96 -3.22 -25.17
C THR A 186 -13.92 -2.08 -25.47
N PHE A 187 -14.74 -1.68 -24.50
CA PHE A 187 -15.65 -0.53 -24.62
C PHE A 187 -14.90 0.76 -24.98
N LYS A 188 -13.74 1.03 -24.36
CA LYS A 188 -12.90 2.20 -24.71
C LYS A 188 -12.34 2.11 -26.12
N ALA A 189 -11.95 0.92 -26.58
CA ALA A 189 -11.48 0.73 -27.95
C ALA A 189 -12.60 0.99 -28.97
N GLU A 190 -13.81 0.48 -28.71
CA GLU A 190 -15.00 0.73 -29.53
C GLU A 190 -15.40 2.21 -29.52
N ALA A 191 -15.44 2.85 -28.34
CA ALA A 191 -15.74 4.27 -28.22
C ALA A 191 -14.72 5.14 -28.98
N LYS A 192 -13.44 4.77 -28.93
CA LYS A 192 -12.39 5.43 -29.71
C LYS A 192 -12.59 5.21 -31.21
N ALA A 193 -12.92 3.99 -31.64
CA ALA A 193 -13.19 3.68 -33.04
C ALA A 193 -14.43 4.43 -33.57
N PHE A 194 -15.47 4.57 -32.72
CA PHE A 194 -16.70 5.32 -33.01
C PHE A 194 -16.47 6.82 -33.13
N SER A 195 -15.55 7.39 -32.35
CA SER A 195 -15.34 8.85 -32.29
C SER A 195 -15.05 9.50 -33.64
N VAL A 196 -14.33 8.81 -34.53
CA VAL A 196 -13.95 9.34 -35.86
C VAL A 196 -15.16 9.37 -36.81
N PRO A 197 -15.85 8.24 -37.09
CA PRO A 197 -17.06 8.25 -37.91
C PRO A 197 -18.15 9.18 -37.37
N HIS A 198 -18.32 9.26 -36.04
CA HIS A 198 -19.31 10.14 -35.43
C HIS A 198 -18.99 11.62 -35.68
N THR A 199 -17.72 12.01 -35.51
CA THR A 199 -17.26 13.38 -35.79
C THR A 199 -17.43 13.74 -37.26
N GLU A 200 -17.05 12.84 -38.18
CA GLU A 200 -17.20 13.03 -39.62
C GLU A 200 -18.67 13.19 -40.03
N TRP A 201 -19.54 12.34 -39.50
CA TRP A 201 -20.98 12.42 -39.71
C TRP A 201 -21.54 13.74 -39.19
N GLN A 202 -21.17 14.14 -37.97
CA GLN A 202 -21.64 15.38 -37.35
C GLN A 202 -21.23 16.61 -38.15
N LEU A 203 -19.98 16.68 -38.61
CA LEU A 203 -19.49 17.78 -39.46
C LEU A 203 -20.20 17.83 -40.81
N THR A 204 -20.41 16.68 -41.44
CA THR A 204 -21.12 16.58 -42.72
C THR A 204 -22.57 17.03 -42.60
N HIS A 205 -23.27 16.58 -41.55
CA HIS A 205 -24.63 17.00 -41.28
C HIS A 205 -24.71 18.50 -41.02
N LEU A 206 -23.85 19.06 -40.16
CA LEU A 206 -23.86 20.50 -39.84
C LEU A 206 -23.55 21.40 -41.05
N ASN A 207 -22.67 20.96 -41.95
CA ASN A 207 -22.28 21.76 -43.12
C ASN A 207 -23.32 21.74 -44.25
N HIS A 208 -24.14 20.69 -44.32
CA HIS A 208 -25.02 20.45 -45.49
C HIS A 208 -26.50 20.32 -45.15
N CYS A 209 -26.88 20.31 -43.87
CA CYS A 209 -28.25 20.10 -43.42
C CYS A 209 -28.60 20.97 -42.21
N THR A 210 -29.70 21.71 -42.32
CA THR A 210 -30.27 22.54 -41.23
C THR A 210 -31.49 21.91 -40.58
N ALA A 211 -31.94 20.74 -41.05
CA ALA A 211 -33.09 20.03 -40.51
C ALA A 211 -32.71 19.25 -39.24
N ASP A 212 -33.71 18.99 -38.39
CA ASP A 212 -33.53 18.21 -37.17
C ASP A 212 -33.06 16.79 -37.48
N ARG A 213 -32.26 16.22 -36.56
CA ARG A 213 -31.76 14.84 -36.67
C ARG A 213 -32.92 13.86 -36.87
N GLY A 214 -32.80 13.00 -37.88
CA GLY A 214 -33.82 12.00 -38.23
C GLY A 214 -34.99 12.53 -39.07
N SER A 215 -35.05 13.84 -39.35
CA SER A 215 -36.06 14.46 -40.23
C SER A 215 -35.50 14.85 -41.60
N CYS A 216 -34.23 14.54 -41.86
CA CYS A 216 -33.50 14.86 -43.09
C CYS A 216 -33.12 13.57 -43.86
N GLY A 217 -32.85 13.69 -45.16
CA GLY A 217 -32.36 12.58 -46.00
C GLY A 217 -30.87 12.29 -45.87
N CYS A 218 -30.20 12.80 -44.83
CA CYS A 218 -28.80 12.53 -44.56
C CYS A 218 -28.61 11.05 -44.17
N PRO A 219 -27.39 10.50 -44.33
CA PRO A 219 -27.07 9.17 -43.82
C PRO A 219 -27.43 9.05 -42.32
N PRO A 220 -27.85 7.87 -41.84
CA PRO A 220 -28.16 7.67 -40.43
C PRO A 220 -26.92 7.95 -39.56
N GLU A 221 -27.17 8.40 -38.33
CA GLU A 221 -26.11 8.55 -37.33
C GLU A 221 -25.46 7.18 -37.10
N PRO A 222 -24.12 7.07 -37.09
CA PRO A 222 -23.47 5.80 -36.78
C PRO A 222 -23.90 5.32 -35.41
N GLU A 223 -24.08 3.99 -35.26
CA GLU A 223 -24.39 3.39 -33.98
C GLU A 223 -23.18 3.52 -33.05
N GLY A 224 -23.43 4.11 -31.87
CA GLY A 224 -22.41 4.22 -30.82
C GLY A 224 -22.04 2.87 -30.22
N PRO A 225 -20.96 2.82 -29.42
CA PRO A 225 -20.73 1.67 -28.57
C PRO A 225 -21.95 1.47 -27.65
N GLY A 226 -22.17 0.23 -27.22
CA GLY A 226 -23.20 -0.08 -26.23
C GLY A 226 -22.99 0.66 -24.90
N SER A 227 -23.84 0.41 -23.92
CA SER A 227 -23.66 0.98 -22.57
C SER A 227 -22.30 0.60 -21.99
N SER A 228 -21.67 1.55 -21.28
CA SER A 228 -20.42 1.29 -20.56
C SER A 228 -20.60 0.12 -19.59
N PRO A 229 -19.63 -0.82 -19.50
CA PRO A 229 -19.75 -1.95 -18.58
C PRO A 229 -19.81 -1.45 -17.13
N THR A 230 -20.53 -2.20 -16.30
CA THR A 230 -20.70 -1.92 -14.87
C THR A 230 -20.04 -3.04 -14.08
N LEU A 231 -19.27 -2.71 -13.05
CA LEU A 231 -18.67 -3.69 -12.16
C LEU A 231 -19.74 -4.22 -11.20
N LYS A 232 -19.98 -5.54 -11.22
CA LYS A 232 -21.01 -6.23 -10.42
C LYS A 232 -20.48 -7.52 -9.83
N ASP A 233 -21.12 -7.99 -8.76
CA ASP A 233 -20.91 -9.30 -8.13
C ASP A 233 -19.45 -9.60 -7.76
N TYR A 234 -18.64 -8.56 -7.54
CA TYR A 234 -17.22 -8.69 -7.25
C TYR A 234 -16.93 -8.82 -5.75
N LYS A 235 -17.90 -8.52 -4.88
CA LYS A 235 -17.74 -8.68 -3.43
C LYS A 235 -17.88 -10.16 -3.09
N THR A 236 -16.88 -10.73 -2.44
CA THR A 236 -16.94 -12.11 -1.96
C THR A 236 -17.64 -12.18 -0.60
N GLY A 237 -18.15 -13.36 -0.24
CA GLY A 237 -18.74 -13.59 1.07
C GLY A 237 -17.74 -13.44 2.23
N GLU A 238 -18.26 -13.34 3.46
CA GLU A 238 -17.48 -12.96 4.65
C GLU A 238 -16.24 -13.81 4.94
N THR A 239 -16.25 -15.07 4.50
CA THR A 239 -15.20 -16.07 4.75
C THR A 239 -14.16 -16.16 3.63
N LYS A 240 -14.31 -15.41 2.52
CA LYS A 240 -13.44 -15.48 1.35
C LYS A 240 -12.66 -14.19 1.15
N ALA A 241 -11.75 -13.89 2.09
CA ALA A 241 -10.77 -12.82 1.90
C ALA A 241 -9.56 -13.37 1.12
N CYS A 242 -9.14 -12.66 0.06
CA CYS A 242 -7.87 -12.91 -0.60
C CYS A 242 -6.75 -12.10 0.08
N SER A 243 -5.53 -12.62 0.04
CA SER A 243 -4.34 -11.97 0.56
C SER A 243 -3.93 -10.78 -0.32
N ILE A 244 -3.21 -9.80 0.23
CA ILE A 244 -2.69 -8.68 -0.57
C ILE A 244 -1.58 -9.17 -1.52
N SER A 245 -0.83 -10.22 -1.16
CA SER A 245 0.11 -10.88 -2.06
C SER A 245 -0.57 -11.44 -3.31
N GLU A 246 -1.74 -12.07 -3.19
CA GLU A 246 -2.51 -12.57 -4.35
C GLU A 246 -2.91 -11.42 -5.28
N VAL A 247 -3.39 -10.30 -4.71
CA VAL A 247 -3.71 -9.11 -5.50
C VAL A 247 -2.49 -8.60 -6.26
N LEU A 248 -1.36 -8.43 -5.58
CA LEU A 248 -0.14 -7.86 -6.16
C LEU A 248 0.54 -8.77 -7.20
N GLN A 249 0.22 -10.06 -7.20
CA GLN A 249 0.66 -11.01 -8.22
C GLN A 249 -0.26 -11.02 -9.45
N HIS A 250 -1.45 -10.44 -9.36
CA HIS A 250 -2.44 -10.45 -10.44
C HIS A 250 -1.97 -9.67 -11.68
N PRO A 251 -2.19 -10.16 -12.92
CA PRO A 251 -1.72 -9.49 -14.14
C PRO A 251 -2.21 -8.05 -14.34
N TYR A 252 -3.44 -7.74 -13.94
CA TYR A 252 -4.03 -6.39 -14.02
C TYR A 252 -3.57 -5.45 -12.91
N VAL A 253 -2.85 -5.95 -11.90
CA VAL A 253 -2.14 -5.05 -11.00
C VAL A 253 -0.88 -4.60 -11.71
N GLU A 254 -0.90 -3.35 -12.16
CA GLU A 254 0.28 -2.71 -12.72
C GLU A 254 1.40 -2.75 -11.67
N LYS A 255 2.35 -3.66 -11.91
CA LYS A 255 3.65 -3.66 -11.26
C LYS A 255 4.33 -2.37 -11.68
N LEU A 256 4.92 -1.63 -10.73
CA LEU A 256 5.64 -0.40 -11.01
C LEU A 256 6.65 -0.68 -12.12
N SER A 257 6.32 -0.27 -13.33
CA SER A 257 7.13 -0.60 -14.49
C SER A 257 8.51 0.04 -14.32
N THR A 258 9.56 -0.67 -14.71
CA THR A 258 10.88 -0.07 -14.95
C THR A 258 10.83 1.10 -15.95
N LYS A 259 9.70 1.29 -16.66
CA LYS A 259 9.43 2.41 -17.58
C LYS A 259 9.15 3.76 -16.92
N ILE A 260 8.94 3.85 -15.59
CA ILE A 260 8.92 5.16 -14.90
C ILE A 260 10.27 5.90 -15.09
N VAL A 261 11.34 5.18 -15.48
CA VAL A 261 12.68 5.74 -15.70
C VAL A 261 12.88 6.33 -17.11
N ALA A 262 12.06 5.99 -18.12
CA ALA A 262 12.41 6.28 -19.51
C ALA A 262 11.62 7.41 -20.19
N GLN A 263 10.49 7.84 -19.64
CA GLN A 263 9.72 8.95 -20.20
C GLN A 263 9.53 10.00 -19.11
N GLY A 264 9.77 11.26 -19.48
CA GLY A 264 9.83 12.41 -18.58
C GLY A 264 8.54 12.68 -17.79
N PRO A 265 8.36 13.90 -17.23
CA PRO A 265 7.33 14.22 -16.23
C PRO A 265 5.85 14.02 -16.64
N LEU A 266 5.56 13.46 -17.81
CA LEU A 266 4.26 13.53 -18.48
C LEU A 266 3.69 12.18 -18.93
N CYS A 267 4.12 11.05 -18.35
CA CYS A 267 3.49 9.76 -18.67
C CYS A 267 3.11 8.97 -17.41
N PRO A 268 2.06 9.36 -16.67
CA PRO A 268 1.37 8.44 -15.79
C PRO A 268 0.35 7.68 -16.64
N ASN A 269 0.79 6.70 -17.43
CA ASN A 269 -0.13 5.66 -17.89
C ASN A 269 -0.40 4.72 -16.71
N PHE A 270 -0.97 5.25 -15.64
CA PHE A 270 -1.76 4.42 -14.74
C PHE A 270 -3.09 4.27 -15.45
N LEU A 271 -3.44 3.05 -15.86
CA LEU A 271 -4.81 2.77 -16.28
C LEU A 271 -5.72 2.92 -15.05
N VAL A 272 -6.09 4.17 -14.77
CA VAL A 272 -7.20 4.48 -13.89
C VAL A 272 -8.44 4.07 -14.66
N VAL A 273 -8.88 2.84 -14.44
CA VAL A 273 -10.19 2.39 -14.91
C VAL A 273 -11.21 3.09 -14.02
N PRO A 274 -11.98 4.06 -14.55
CA PRO A 274 -13.03 4.70 -13.79
C PRO A 274 -14.10 3.67 -13.48
N GLU A 275 -14.55 3.70 -12.25
CA GLU A 275 -15.52 2.76 -11.74
C GLU A 275 -16.94 3.23 -12.09
N GLN A 276 -17.73 2.33 -12.67
CA GLN A 276 -19.17 2.46 -12.72
C GLN A 276 -19.77 1.28 -11.95
N GLU A 277 -20.19 1.53 -10.72
CA GLU A 277 -20.91 0.57 -9.89
C GLU A 277 -22.42 0.72 -10.11
N SER A 278 -23.15 -0.39 -10.12
CA SER A 278 -24.58 -0.33 -9.87
C SER A 278 -24.79 0.06 -8.42
N LYS A 279 -25.70 1.00 -8.16
CA LYS A 279 -26.25 1.17 -6.82
C LYS A 279 -27.01 -0.10 -6.50
N ASP A 280 -26.39 -0.99 -5.75
CA ASP A 280 -27.11 -2.08 -5.11
C ASP A 280 -27.95 -1.42 -4.01
N THR A 281 -29.26 -1.31 -4.26
CA THR A 281 -30.23 -0.93 -3.24
C THR A 281 -30.23 -2.07 -2.23
N GLU A 282 -29.66 -1.86 -1.04
CA GLU A 282 -29.94 -2.73 0.09
C GLU A 282 -31.47 -2.71 0.32
N PRO A 283 -32.11 -3.87 0.57
CA PRO A 283 -33.50 -3.87 0.99
C PRO A 283 -33.59 -3.19 2.36
N ASP A 284 -34.28 -2.05 2.41
CA ASP A 284 -34.78 -1.46 3.65
C ASP A 284 -35.75 -2.48 4.28
N ASP A 285 -35.24 -3.30 5.18
CA ASP A 285 -36.07 -4.06 6.12
C ASP A 285 -36.58 -3.08 7.20
N ASP A 286 -37.52 -2.22 6.83
CA ASP A 286 -38.30 -1.42 7.77
C ASP A 286 -39.49 -2.26 8.27
N ASP A 287 -39.21 -3.22 9.17
CA ASP A 287 -40.23 -3.88 9.98
C ASP A 287 -40.57 -2.99 11.21
N GLY A 288 -41.19 -1.85 10.90
CA GLY A 288 -41.75 -0.92 11.88
C GLY A 288 -43.11 -1.38 12.39
N SER A 289 -43.11 -2.44 13.20
CA SER A 289 -44.25 -2.79 14.07
C SER A 289 -44.57 -1.63 15.01
N HIS A 290 -45.67 -0.91 14.77
CA HIS A 290 -46.31 -0.09 15.79
C HIS A 290 -47.73 -0.58 16.07
N SER A 291 -47.84 -1.24 17.21
CA SER A 291 -49.09 -1.41 17.95
C SER A 291 -49.65 -0.04 18.34
N GLY A 292 -50.95 0.15 18.08
CA GLY A 292 -51.80 1.22 18.58
C GLY A 292 -53.25 0.79 18.45
#